data_AF-A0AAD7TFA2-F1
#
_entry.id   AF-A0AAD7TFA2-F1
#
_cell.length_a   1.000
_cell.length_b   1.000
_cell.length_c   1.000
_cell.angle_alpha   90.00
_cell.angle_beta   90.00
_cell.angle_gamma   90.00
#
_symmetry.space_group_name_H-M   'P 1'
#
loop_
_entity.id
_entity.type
_entity.pdbx_description
1 polymer ?
#
loop_
_entity_poly.entity_id
_entity_poly.type
_entity_poly.pdbx_seq_one_letter_code
_entity_poly.pdbx_strand_id
1 'polypeptide(L)'
;MLVRSTWANHVRSREGAGVGDGGLGTSRTVVRFILGQPRKDWERRVKLEMETYNDMVILPVQENMNSGKTHAFFSWAANHSWVPPLYEDDFPIMPEEFSYTNATNPAPSILASHDPAWAHRDQLKSTPPQPWVRPDFVVKADDDSFVMLAELEARLRVELYKEPLPPPPPPSDRKQSTSQQTQLRARSDDEPAIMDFNQIASYFDFALAPYATRTPPTLAAIPPDVPAEPPSRDPLVFWGYLVKNRFMAGELYALSFALVDWVSKDPAVKAMTRGAEDKQTSKWIRAHPRAEQVRWSSERCWIYDHPRAGTVYSHGFLFPSEVKRVQEGVIRDVQRLAQQLAKESSTAALALPPGQNVPAPEKWSHSTVSRFGSRYSPPPGDLSLDYSVEALVEGSDMSMVHDDGSLSADLAWKYREGRRKRYAGQRIGGTVVVHFIKKNMWFLETAAALLHGEDMTPLERALEQARATEAAESEDTGVSPSVSAGVPSGSSDTDGSHAMGEAQDSVASTDSDRTHTRSTRTMTRRRIGARGQ
;
A
#
# COMPACT_ATOMS: atom_id res chain seq x y z
N MET A 1 14.27 7.69 -15.06
CA MET A 1 15.02 6.41 -15.15
C MET A 1 14.73 5.43 -14.01
N LEU A 2 15.28 5.57 -12.79
CA LEU A 2 15.22 4.52 -11.75
C LEU A 2 13.81 3.97 -11.49
N VAL A 3 12.80 4.84 -11.42
CA VAL A 3 11.36 4.49 -11.36
C VAL A 3 10.95 3.47 -12.44
N ARG A 4 11.28 3.74 -13.72
CA ARG A 4 10.96 2.86 -14.87
C ARG A 4 11.59 1.48 -14.73
N SER A 5 12.84 1.42 -14.27
CA SER A 5 13.62 0.18 -14.12
C SER A 5 13.39 -0.55 -12.79
N THR A 6 12.49 -0.05 -11.94
CA THR A 6 12.14 -0.66 -10.65
C THR A 6 10.62 -0.63 -10.46
N TRP A 7 10.08 0.14 -9.51
CA TRP A 7 8.71 -0.01 -9.03
C TRP A 7 7.61 0.24 -10.06
N ALA A 8 7.87 0.97 -11.14
CA ALA A 8 6.86 1.17 -12.18
C ALA A 8 6.62 -0.09 -13.04
N ASN A 9 7.63 -0.94 -13.22
CA ASN A 9 7.57 -2.11 -14.13
C ASN A 9 7.75 -3.46 -13.43
N HIS A 10 8.43 -3.49 -12.27
CA HIS A 10 8.83 -4.74 -11.63
C HIS A 10 7.62 -5.53 -11.12
N VAL A 11 7.55 -6.82 -11.48
CA VAL A 11 6.43 -7.73 -11.20
C VAL A 11 5.94 -7.65 -9.75
N ARG A 12 6.84 -7.78 -8.76
CA ARG A 12 6.50 -7.69 -7.32
C ARG A 12 6.02 -6.30 -6.82
N SER A 13 6.11 -5.24 -7.63
CA SER A 13 5.40 -3.97 -7.38
C SER A 13 3.97 -4.01 -7.94
N ARG A 14 3.79 -4.68 -9.08
CA ARG A 14 2.55 -4.72 -9.86
C ARG A 14 1.56 -5.81 -9.42
N GLU A 15 2.08 -6.90 -8.84
CA GLU A 15 1.33 -8.08 -8.40
C GLU A 15 1.40 -8.31 -6.87
N GLY A 16 2.29 -7.61 -6.17
CA GLY A 16 2.50 -7.72 -4.72
C GLY A 16 3.44 -8.86 -4.30
N ALA A 17 2.97 -9.73 -3.41
CA ALA A 17 3.68 -10.88 -2.86
C ALA A 17 2.91 -12.20 -3.05
N GLY A 18 3.54 -13.33 -2.71
CA GLY A 18 2.95 -14.65 -2.89
C GLY A 18 2.84 -15.05 -4.36
N VAL A 19 1.71 -15.64 -4.75
CA VAL A 19 1.46 -16.18 -6.11
C VAL A 19 1.14 -15.07 -7.14
N GLY A 20 0.92 -13.82 -6.68
CA GLY A 20 0.57 -12.69 -7.55
C GLY A 20 -0.87 -12.71 -8.03
N ASP A 21 -1.17 -11.89 -9.03
CA ASP A 21 -2.46 -11.82 -9.73
C ASP A 21 -2.29 -11.69 -11.26
N GLY A 22 -1.11 -12.01 -11.80
CA GLY A 22 -0.81 -11.87 -13.23
C GLY A 22 -0.81 -10.42 -13.73
N GLY A 23 -0.76 -9.45 -12.81
CA GLY A 23 -0.84 -8.02 -13.07
C GLY A 23 -2.27 -7.51 -13.24
N LEU A 24 -3.28 -8.30 -12.86
CA LEU A 24 -4.69 -7.95 -13.02
C LEU A 24 -5.11 -6.77 -12.12
N GLY A 25 -4.65 -6.75 -10.86
CA GLY A 25 -4.95 -5.65 -9.94
C GLY A 25 -4.48 -4.30 -10.48
N THR A 26 -3.24 -4.25 -10.98
CA THR A 26 -2.64 -3.04 -11.57
C THR A 26 -2.79 -2.94 -13.09
N SER A 27 -3.75 -3.66 -13.69
CA SER A 27 -4.02 -3.68 -15.14
C SER A 27 -4.41 -2.31 -15.71
N ARG A 28 -5.01 -1.44 -14.88
CA ARG A 28 -5.40 -0.06 -15.22
C ARG A 28 -4.42 1.00 -14.68
N THR A 29 -3.33 0.61 -14.01
CA THR A 29 -2.43 1.55 -13.32
C THR A 29 -1.32 2.08 -14.25
N VAL A 30 -1.49 3.30 -14.75
CA VAL A 30 -0.58 3.98 -15.69
C VAL A 30 0.31 4.99 -14.95
N VAL A 31 1.61 5.05 -15.28
CA VAL A 31 2.59 5.98 -14.67
C VAL A 31 3.16 6.92 -15.73
N ARG A 32 3.15 8.24 -15.46
CA ARG A 32 3.66 9.30 -16.36
C ARG A 32 4.48 10.34 -15.58
N PHE A 33 5.51 10.90 -16.21
CA PHE A 33 6.37 11.93 -15.61
C PHE A 33 5.89 13.33 -15.98
N ILE A 34 5.63 14.17 -14.98
CA ILE A 34 4.97 15.46 -15.16
C ILE A 34 5.96 16.62 -14.99
N LEU A 35 6.26 17.32 -16.09
CA LEU A 35 7.15 18.48 -16.12
C LEU A 35 6.39 19.70 -16.65
N GLY A 36 6.75 20.90 -16.20
CA GLY A 36 6.50 22.12 -16.95
C GLY A 36 7.47 22.26 -18.13
N GLN A 37 7.36 23.37 -18.85
CA GLN A 37 8.27 23.74 -19.94
C GLN A 37 9.73 23.72 -19.45
N PRO A 38 10.62 22.93 -20.08
CA PRO A 38 12.01 22.85 -19.68
C PRO A 38 12.77 24.14 -20.03
N ARG A 39 13.89 24.37 -19.35
CA ARG A 39 14.86 25.41 -19.75
C ARG A 39 15.52 25.00 -21.07
N LYS A 40 15.88 25.97 -21.91
CA LYS A 40 16.48 25.76 -23.25
C LYS A 40 17.66 24.78 -23.25
N ASP A 41 18.51 24.85 -22.23
CA ASP A 41 19.69 23.98 -22.08
C ASP A 41 19.35 22.48 -21.92
N TRP A 42 18.12 22.20 -21.44
CA TRP A 42 17.59 20.87 -21.18
C TRP A 42 16.55 20.42 -22.21
N GLU A 43 15.95 21.35 -22.95
CA GLU A 43 14.88 21.12 -23.94
C GLU A 43 15.22 19.97 -24.90
N ARG A 44 16.42 19.95 -25.48
CA ARG A 44 16.87 18.86 -26.38
C ARG A 44 16.97 17.50 -25.68
N ARG A 45 17.36 17.46 -24.40
CA ARG A 45 17.49 16.23 -23.62
C ARG A 45 16.11 15.69 -23.22
N VAL A 46 15.23 16.57 -22.75
CA VAL A 46 13.84 16.25 -22.39
C VAL A 46 13.06 15.76 -23.62
N LYS A 47 13.24 16.42 -24.78
CA LYS A 47 12.61 15.96 -26.04
C LYS A 47 13.08 14.55 -26.43
N LEU A 48 14.38 14.28 -26.39
CA LEU A 48 14.92 12.95 -26.71
C LEU A 48 14.42 11.89 -25.71
N GLU A 49 14.32 12.21 -24.43
CA GLU A 49 13.78 11.29 -23.41
C GLU A 49 12.29 11.00 -23.66
N MET A 50 11.49 12.03 -23.97
CA MET A 50 10.07 11.90 -24.31
C MET A 50 9.86 11.01 -25.55
N GLU A 51 10.65 11.22 -26.62
CA GLU A 51 10.64 10.39 -27.84
C GLU A 51 11.09 8.94 -27.57
N THR A 52 11.97 8.72 -26.59
CA THR A 52 12.50 7.39 -26.23
C THR A 52 11.53 6.56 -25.37
N TYR A 53 10.92 7.18 -24.35
CA TYR A 53 10.16 6.45 -23.32
C TYR A 53 8.63 6.63 -23.39
N ASN A 54 8.14 7.61 -24.17
CA ASN A 54 6.71 7.82 -24.46
C ASN A 54 5.82 7.99 -23.19
N ASP A 55 6.42 8.48 -22.10
CA ASP A 55 5.81 8.54 -20.77
C ASP A 55 5.87 9.92 -20.11
N MET A 56 6.40 10.93 -20.80
CA MET A 56 6.57 12.29 -20.29
C MET A 56 5.43 13.21 -20.75
N VAL A 57 4.97 14.08 -19.85
CA VAL A 57 3.95 15.10 -20.10
C VAL A 57 4.56 16.47 -19.83
N ILE A 58 4.58 17.33 -20.86
CA ILE A 58 5.03 18.72 -20.73
C ILE A 58 3.81 19.64 -20.60
N LEU A 59 3.60 20.18 -19.41
CA LEU A 59 2.52 21.11 -19.09
C LEU A 59 2.82 22.51 -19.69
N PRO A 60 1.79 23.29 -20.08
CA PRO A 60 1.94 24.63 -20.67
C PRO A 60 2.22 25.72 -19.61
N VAL A 61 3.09 25.43 -18.64
CA VAL A 61 3.55 26.34 -17.58
C VAL A 61 5.06 26.22 -17.41
N GLN A 62 5.76 27.24 -16.93
CA GLN A 62 7.18 27.14 -16.60
C GLN A 62 7.40 26.12 -15.47
N GLU A 63 8.44 25.27 -15.55
CA GLU A 63 8.74 24.30 -14.49
C GLU A 63 8.99 24.98 -13.13
N ASN A 64 8.20 24.62 -12.13
CA ASN A 64 8.18 25.26 -10.82
C ASN A 64 7.55 24.35 -9.73
N MET A 65 7.78 24.70 -8.46
CA MET A 65 7.22 23.97 -7.30
C MET A 65 5.99 24.63 -6.67
N ASN A 66 5.91 25.97 -6.66
CA ASN A 66 5.00 26.75 -5.81
C ASN A 66 4.11 27.77 -6.58
N SER A 67 4.04 27.64 -7.90
CA SER A 67 3.38 28.57 -8.83
C SER A 67 2.52 27.79 -9.85
N GLY A 68 1.56 27.02 -9.35
CA GLY A 68 0.50 26.43 -10.16
C GLY A 68 0.83 25.16 -10.97
N LYS A 69 2.04 24.57 -10.88
CA LYS A 69 2.36 23.30 -11.60
C LYS A 69 1.32 22.20 -11.32
N THR A 70 0.91 22.04 -10.06
CA THR A 70 -0.04 21.01 -9.63
C THR A 70 -1.48 21.27 -10.08
N HIS A 71 -1.90 22.52 -10.16
CA HIS A 71 -3.17 22.85 -10.82
C HIS A 71 -3.09 22.53 -12.32
N ALA A 72 -2.00 22.89 -13.00
CA ALA A 72 -1.82 22.58 -14.40
C ALA A 72 -1.77 21.05 -14.65
N PHE A 73 -1.22 20.27 -13.72
CA PHE A 73 -1.27 18.80 -13.72
C PHE A 73 -2.71 18.27 -13.63
N PHE A 74 -3.49 18.67 -12.63
CA PHE A 74 -4.87 18.20 -12.50
C PHE A 74 -5.78 18.71 -13.64
N SER A 75 -5.56 19.94 -14.13
CA SER A 75 -6.24 20.44 -15.34
C SER A 75 -5.89 19.64 -16.61
N TRP A 76 -4.63 19.22 -16.75
CA TRP A 76 -4.25 18.30 -17.82
C TRP A 76 -4.92 16.94 -17.64
N ALA A 77 -4.89 16.38 -16.42
CA ALA A 77 -5.39 15.05 -16.11
C ALA A 77 -6.91 14.91 -16.31
N ALA A 78 -7.72 15.86 -15.84
CA ALA A 78 -9.18 15.87 -16.06
C ALA A 78 -9.57 15.70 -17.54
N ASN A 79 -8.74 16.22 -18.45
CA ASN A 79 -9.00 16.19 -19.89
C ASN A 79 -8.30 15.00 -20.58
N HIS A 80 -7.04 14.73 -20.23
CA HIS A 80 -6.13 13.86 -21.00
C HIS A 80 -5.62 12.62 -20.24
N SER A 81 -5.95 12.45 -18.96
CA SER A 81 -5.69 11.17 -18.28
C SER A 81 -6.74 10.14 -18.69
N TRP A 82 -6.22 9.00 -19.13
CA TRP A 82 -6.95 7.84 -19.60
C TRP A 82 -6.15 6.61 -19.15
N VAL A 83 -6.85 5.51 -18.90
CA VAL A 83 -6.26 4.24 -18.48
C VAL A 83 -6.85 3.10 -19.30
N PRO A 84 -6.19 1.93 -19.38
CA PRO A 84 -6.80 0.74 -19.94
C PRO A 84 -8.21 0.47 -19.37
N PRO A 85 -9.10 -0.19 -20.14
CA PRO A 85 -10.34 -0.73 -19.62
C PRO A 85 -10.04 -1.89 -18.64
N LEU A 86 -11.09 -2.47 -18.05
CA LEU A 86 -10.98 -3.82 -17.50
C LEU A 86 -10.91 -4.81 -18.68
N TYR A 87 -10.07 -5.83 -18.55
CA TYR A 87 -9.84 -6.84 -19.60
C TYR A 87 -10.50 -8.19 -19.30
N GLU A 88 -11.15 -8.30 -18.14
CA GLU A 88 -11.89 -9.45 -17.63
C GLU A 88 -13.19 -8.92 -16.99
N ASP A 89 -14.28 -9.66 -17.13
CA ASP A 89 -15.64 -9.22 -16.76
C ASP A 89 -16.20 -9.95 -15.51
N ASP A 90 -15.41 -10.84 -14.90
CA ASP A 90 -15.83 -11.72 -13.79
C ASP A 90 -15.67 -11.09 -12.38
N PHE A 91 -15.41 -9.78 -12.31
CA PHE A 91 -15.30 -9.06 -11.05
C PHE A 91 -16.65 -9.02 -10.30
N PRO A 92 -16.69 -9.38 -9.00
CA PRO A 92 -17.94 -9.53 -8.26
C PRO A 92 -18.64 -8.21 -7.91
N ILE A 93 -17.94 -7.07 -8.05
CA ILE A 93 -18.47 -5.71 -7.90
C ILE A 93 -17.77 -4.83 -8.94
N MET A 94 -18.56 -4.12 -9.75
CA MET A 94 -18.12 -3.11 -10.70
C MET A 94 -18.57 -1.70 -10.26
N PRO A 95 -17.87 -0.61 -10.64
CA PRO A 95 -18.33 0.74 -10.38
C PRO A 95 -19.34 1.18 -11.45
N GLU A 96 -20.63 0.99 -11.16
CA GLU A 96 -21.73 1.45 -12.02
C GLU A 96 -22.08 2.93 -11.75
N GLU A 97 -22.83 3.53 -12.68
CA GLU A 97 -23.45 4.88 -12.56
C GLU A 97 -22.57 6.12 -12.35
N PHE A 98 -21.24 6.03 -12.26
CA PHE A 98 -20.41 7.25 -12.20
C PHE A 98 -20.54 8.10 -13.46
N SER A 99 -20.52 9.43 -13.29
CA SER A 99 -20.71 10.42 -14.37
C SER A 99 -19.69 10.31 -15.51
N TYR A 100 -18.55 9.67 -15.23
CA TYR A 100 -17.44 9.48 -16.15
C TYR A 100 -17.30 8.06 -16.72
N THR A 101 -18.11 7.08 -16.32
CA THR A 101 -17.97 5.66 -16.74
C THR A 101 -18.09 5.50 -18.27
N ASN A 102 -18.97 6.25 -18.92
CA ASN A 102 -19.18 6.20 -20.37
C ASN A 102 -18.13 6.98 -21.19
N ALA A 103 -17.14 7.62 -20.55
CA ALA A 103 -16.14 8.42 -21.24
C ALA A 103 -14.93 7.57 -21.67
N THR A 104 -14.76 7.42 -22.99
CA THR A 104 -13.71 6.62 -23.63
C THR A 104 -12.85 7.43 -24.60
N ASN A 105 -11.61 7.00 -24.82
CA ASN A 105 -10.68 7.53 -25.81
C ASN A 105 -10.00 6.37 -26.56
N PRO A 106 -9.66 6.48 -27.86
CA PRO A 106 -8.81 5.47 -28.52
C PRO A 106 -7.52 5.20 -27.72
N ALA A 107 -7.12 3.93 -27.65
CA ALA A 107 -5.86 3.56 -26.99
C ALA A 107 -4.67 4.30 -27.62
N PRO A 108 -3.65 4.71 -26.83
CA PRO A 108 -2.41 5.26 -27.38
C PRO A 108 -1.79 4.31 -28.40
N SER A 109 -1.29 4.82 -29.52
CA SER A 109 -0.63 4.01 -30.55
C SER A 109 0.76 3.49 -30.14
N ILE A 110 1.35 4.08 -29.10
CA ILE A 110 2.62 3.68 -28.49
C ILE A 110 2.43 3.70 -26.98
N LEU A 111 2.80 2.61 -26.30
CA LEU A 111 2.79 2.50 -24.84
C LEU A 111 4.20 2.71 -24.27
N ALA A 112 4.26 3.12 -23.00
CA ALA A 112 5.50 3.14 -22.25
C ALA A 112 5.94 1.70 -21.88
N SER A 113 7.24 1.49 -21.72
CA SER A 113 7.80 0.15 -21.40
C SER A 113 7.42 -0.39 -20.02
N HIS A 114 6.82 0.44 -19.16
CA HIS A 114 6.28 0.11 -17.84
C HIS A 114 4.74 0.27 -17.75
N ASP A 115 4.06 0.47 -18.88
CA ASP A 115 2.60 0.38 -18.91
C ASP A 115 2.14 -1.07 -18.68
N PRO A 116 0.90 -1.29 -18.18
CA PRO A 116 0.43 -2.61 -17.77
C PRO A 116 0.59 -3.67 -18.87
N ALA A 117 1.12 -4.84 -18.52
CA ALA A 117 1.34 -5.95 -19.47
C ALA A 117 0.05 -6.37 -20.21
N TRP A 118 -1.12 -6.17 -19.60
CA TRP A 118 -2.42 -6.36 -20.22
C TRP A 118 -2.70 -5.41 -21.40
N ALA A 119 -2.31 -4.14 -21.31
CA ALA A 119 -2.45 -3.20 -22.42
C ALA A 119 -1.52 -3.53 -23.60
N HIS A 120 -0.29 -4.01 -23.31
CA HIS A 120 0.62 -4.54 -24.33
C HIS A 120 0.06 -5.82 -24.97
N ARG A 121 -0.57 -6.72 -24.19
CA ARG A 121 -1.24 -7.93 -24.72
C ARG A 121 -2.43 -7.59 -25.62
N ASP A 122 -3.22 -6.58 -25.25
CA ASP A 122 -4.36 -6.11 -26.05
C ASP A 122 -3.91 -5.50 -27.39
N GLN A 123 -2.90 -4.61 -27.37
CA GLN A 123 -2.30 -4.06 -28.60
C GLN A 123 -1.76 -5.11 -29.58
N LEU A 124 -1.36 -6.29 -29.09
CA LEU A 124 -0.84 -7.40 -29.90
C LEU A 124 -1.92 -8.38 -30.38
N LYS A 125 -3.13 -8.35 -29.78
CA LYS A 125 -4.23 -9.29 -30.08
C LYS A 125 -5.41 -8.64 -30.80
N SER A 126 -5.68 -7.37 -30.50
CA SER A 126 -6.89 -6.65 -30.89
C SER A 126 -6.57 -5.59 -31.93
N THR A 127 -7.38 -5.48 -32.99
CA THR A 127 -7.22 -4.45 -34.03
C THR A 127 -8.60 -3.90 -34.43
N PRO A 128 -8.97 -2.70 -33.96
CA PRO A 128 -8.23 -1.83 -33.04
C PRO A 128 -8.11 -2.43 -31.62
N PRO A 129 -7.14 -1.97 -30.81
CA PRO A 129 -7.12 -2.22 -29.36
C PRO A 129 -8.35 -1.64 -28.66
N GLN A 130 -8.68 -2.13 -27.47
CA GLN A 130 -9.83 -1.63 -26.73
C GLN A 130 -9.64 -0.15 -26.34
N PRO A 131 -10.69 0.69 -26.41
CA PRO A 131 -10.58 2.09 -26.03
C PRO A 131 -10.28 2.23 -24.54
N TRP A 132 -9.43 3.20 -24.21
CA TRP A 132 -9.07 3.54 -22.84
C TRP A 132 -10.19 4.35 -22.19
N VAL A 133 -10.41 4.13 -20.90
CA VAL A 133 -11.48 4.73 -20.09
C VAL A 133 -10.93 5.82 -19.16
N ARG A 134 -11.81 6.57 -18.50
CA ARG A 134 -11.38 7.48 -17.43
C ARG A 134 -10.79 6.72 -16.23
N PRO A 135 -9.75 7.27 -15.56
CA PRO A 135 -9.27 6.73 -14.30
C PRO A 135 -10.18 7.13 -13.15
N ASP A 136 -10.37 6.24 -12.18
CA ASP A 136 -11.18 6.52 -10.98
C ASP A 136 -10.46 7.45 -9.99
N PHE A 137 -9.13 7.43 -9.99
CA PHE A 137 -8.25 8.30 -9.20
C PHE A 137 -7.10 8.84 -10.05
N VAL A 138 -6.69 10.09 -9.78
CA VAL A 138 -5.42 10.65 -10.25
C VAL A 138 -4.50 10.86 -9.05
N VAL A 139 -3.31 10.29 -9.14
CA VAL A 139 -2.29 10.31 -8.08
C VAL A 139 -1.20 11.32 -8.43
N LYS A 140 -0.84 12.19 -7.48
CA LYS A 140 0.41 12.96 -7.50
C LYS A 140 1.42 12.24 -6.64
N ALA A 141 2.67 12.14 -7.11
CA ALA A 141 3.81 11.64 -6.34
C ALA A 141 5.07 12.46 -6.66
N ASP A 142 6.00 12.57 -5.71
CA ASP A 142 7.34 13.13 -5.95
C ASP A 142 8.31 12.08 -6.52
N ASP A 143 9.30 12.51 -7.32
CA ASP A 143 10.19 11.60 -8.07
C ASP A 143 11.26 10.90 -7.22
N ASP A 144 11.45 11.34 -5.97
CA ASP A 144 12.19 10.62 -4.93
C ASP A 144 11.29 9.77 -4.01
N SER A 145 10.14 9.35 -4.51
CA SER A 145 9.27 8.33 -3.90
C SER A 145 9.46 6.95 -4.53
N PHE A 146 9.36 5.91 -3.72
CA PHE A 146 9.30 4.52 -4.12
C PHE A 146 7.90 3.96 -3.86
N VAL A 147 7.16 3.62 -4.92
CA VAL A 147 5.71 3.35 -4.83
C VAL A 147 5.40 1.90 -5.21
N MET A 148 4.91 1.11 -4.26
CA MET A 148 4.41 -0.25 -4.50
C MET A 148 3.02 -0.18 -5.13
N LEU A 149 2.92 -0.47 -6.43
CA LEU A 149 1.71 -0.15 -7.20
C LEU A 149 0.49 -0.98 -6.80
N ALA A 150 0.64 -2.28 -6.49
CA ALA A 150 -0.44 -3.13 -6.00
C ALA A 150 -0.96 -2.69 -4.62
N GLU A 151 -0.07 -2.16 -3.77
CA GLU A 151 -0.41 -1.67 -2.43
C GLU A 151 -1.17 -0.33 -2.47
N LEU A 152 -0.79 0.54 -3.42
CA LEU A 152 -1.50 1.79 -3.71
C LEU A 152 -2.87 1.52 -4.33
N GLU A 153 -2.90 0.70 -5.38
CA GLU A 153 -4.11 0.39 -6.15
C GLU A 153 -5.18 -0.23 -5.25
N ALA A 154 -4.84 -1.26 -4.47
CA ALA A 154 -5.79 -1.93 -3.60
C ALA A 154 -6.40 -0.98 -2.54
N ARG A 155 -5.62 -0.03 -2.01
CA ARG A 155 -6.12 0.96 -1.04
C ARG A 155 -7.08 1.95 -1.69
N LEU A 156 -6.75 2.46 -2.88
CA LEU A 156 -7.64 3.35 -3.63
C LEU A 156 -8.92 2.64 -4.08
N ARG A 157 -8.82 1.36 -4.48
CA ARG A 157 -9.99 0.51 -4.81
C ARG A 157 -10.90 0.29 -3.60
N VAL A 158 -10.34 0.03 -2.41
CA VAL A 158 -11.10 -0.05 -1.15
C VAL A 158 -11.78 1.27 -0.80
N GLU A 159 -11.16 2.42 -1.11
CA GLU A 159 -11.84 3.71 -0.96
C GLU A 159 -12.99 3.90 -1.96
N LEU A 160 -12.86 3.44 -3.21
CA LEU A 160 -13.89 3.62 -4.24
C LEU A 160 -15.26 3.03 -3.84
N TYR A 161 -15.24 1.89 -3.13
CA TYR A 161 -16.45 1.14 -2.74
C TYR A 161 -16.95 1.41 -1.30
N LYS A 162 -16.30 2.30 -0.54
CA LYS A 162 -16.82 2.73 0.78
C LYS A 162 -17.98 3.71 0.59
N GLU A 163 -19.06 3.51 1.36
CA GLU A 163 -20.27 4.34 1.33
C GLU A 163 -19.97 5.85 1.32
N PRO A 164 -20.73 6.65 0.54
CA PRO A 164 -20.64 8.11 0.57
C PRO A 164 -20.95 8.68 1.95
N LEU A 165 -20.31 9.79 2.31
CA LEU A 165 -20.69 10.54 3.50
C LEU A 165 -22.09 11.16 3.28
N PRO A 166 -23.01 11.06 4.27
CA PRO A 166 -24.34 11.64 4.15
C PRO A 166 -24.26 13.17 4.02
N PRO A 167 -25.23 13.81 3.34
CA PRO A 167 -25.31 15.27 3.31
C PRO A 167 -25.48 15.83 4.73
N PRO A 168 -24.98 17.04 5.00
CA PRO A 168 -25.14 17.67 6.30
C PRO A 168 -26.64 17.86 6.62
N PRO A 169 -27.03 17.77 7.91
CA PRO A 169 -28.39 18.12 8.31
C PRO A 169 -28.68 19.59 7.98
N PRO A 170 -29.92 19.95 7.59
CA PRO A 170 -30.28 21.34 7.34
C PRO A 170 -30.02 22.20 8.59
N PRO A 171 -29.64 23.49 8.41
CA PRO A 171 -29.25 24.35 9.53
C PRO A 171 -30.40 24.49 10.53
N SER A 172 -30.24 23.89 11.72
CA SER A 172 -31.26 23.90 12.77
C SER A 172 -31.48 25.32 13.30
N ASP A 173 -32.71 25.82 13.20
CA ASP A 173 -33.13 27.07 13.87
C ASP A 173 -32.80 27.01 15.36
N ARG A 174 -31.89 27.87 15.81
CA ARG A 174 -31.39 27.89 17.20
C ARG A 174 -32.42 28.46 18.18
N LYS A 175 -33.45 27.67 18.49
CA LYS A 175 -34.14 27.77 19.78
C LYS A 175 -33.34 26.97 20.81
N GLN A 176 -32.65 27.68 21.70
CA GLN A 176 -31.94 27.07 22.83
C GLN A 176 -32.94 26.30 23.70
N SER A 177 -32.83 24.97 23.72
CA SER A 177 -33.35 24.15 24.81
C SER A 177 -32.16 23.61 25.59
N THR A 178 -32.05 24.02 26.85
CA THR A 178 -31.05 23.51 27.78
C THR A 178 -31.50 22.14 28.31
N SER A 179 -30.54 21.36 28.81
CA SER A 179 -30.72 20.04 29.44
C SER A 179 -31.16 18.89 28.52
N GLN A 180 -30.21 17.96 28.32
CA GLN A 180 -30.43 16.54 28.62
C GLN A 180 -29.12 16.01 29.23
N GLN A 181 -29.20 15.44 30.43
CA GLN A 181 -28.08 14.70 31.03
C GLN A 181 -28.07 13.29 30.45
N THR A 182 -26.96 12.87 29.86
CA THR A 182 -26.82 11.51 29.34
C THR A 182 -26.75 10.51 30.50
N GLN A 183 -27.87 9.84 30.80
CA GLN A 183 -27.88 8.75 31.77
C GLN A 183 -27.13 7.53 31.22
N LEU A 184 -25.86 7.39 31.62
CA LEU A 184 -25.11 6.15 31.42
C LEU A 184 -25.73 5.05 32.30
N ARG A 185 -26.55 4.19 31.70
CA ARG A 185 -27.00 2.95 32.35
C ARG A 185 -25.84 1.99 32.44
N ALA A 186 -25.40 1.67 33.66
CA ALA A 186 -24.55 0.52 33.90
C ALA A 186 -25.27 -0.77 33.48
N ARG A 187 -24.56 -1.67 32.80
CA ARG A 187 -24.84 -3.10 32.86
C ARG A 187 -23.88 -3.69 33.88
N SER A 188 -24.38 -4.55 34.76
CA SER A 188 -23.55 -5.38 35.62
C SER A 188 -23.28 -6.73 34.93
N ASP A 189 -22.31 -7.46 35.48
CA ASP A 189 -22.14 -8.91 35.40
C ASP A 189 -21.96 -9.53 33.99
N ASP A 190 -20.70 -9.72 33.60
CA ASP A 190 -20.20 -10.98 33.04
C ASP A 190 -18.65 -11.01 33.06
N GLU A 191 -18.04 -12.15 32.70
CA GLU A 191 -16.60 -12.44 32.83
C GLU A 191 -15.64 -11.46 32.10
N PRO A 192 -14.33 -11.43 32.46
CA PRO A 192 -13.32 -10.59 31.83
C PRO A 192 -13.01 -11.02 30.39
N ALA A 193 -13.88 -10.62 29.46
CA ALA A 193 -13.72 -10.85 28.03
C ALA A 193 -12.41 -10.27 27.49
N ILE A 194 -11.76 -11.01 26.60
CA ILE A 194 -10.60 -10.54 25.85
C ILE A 194 -11.05 -9.39 24.95
N MET A 195 -10.64 -8.16 25.27
CA MET A 195 -11.03 -6.98 24.50
C MET A 195 -10.53 -7.08 23.06
N ASP A 196 -11.46 -6.93 22.12
CA ASP A 196 -11.18 -6.91 20.69
C ASP A 196 -10.39 -5.64 20.28
N PHE A 197 -9.67 -5.71 19.15
CA PHE A 197 -8.94 -4.59 18.59
C PHE A 197 -9.82 -3.35 18.38
N ASN A 198 -11.08 -3.51 17.95
CA ASN A 198 -11.99 -2.37 17.78
C ASN A 198 -12.38 -1.72 19.12
N GLN A 199 -12.50 -2.52 20.19
CA GLN A 199 -12.74 -2.00 21.54
C GLN A 199 -11.50 -1.25 22.05
N ILE A 200 -10.30 -1.81 21.87
CA ILE A 200 -9.03 -1.16 22.23
C ILE A 200 -8.85 0.16 21.45
N ALA A 201 -9.14 0.18 20.14
CA ALA A 201 -9.08 1.39 19.32
C ALA A 201 -10.05 2.48 19.78
N SER A 202 -11.19 2.11 20.37
CA SER A 202 -12.16 3.07 20.94
C SER A 202 -11.67 3.72 22.25
N TYR A 203 -10.86 3.02 23.05
CA TYR A 203 -10.28 3.59 24.28
C TYR A 203 -9.17 4.63 24.01
N PHE A 204 -8.50 4.53 22.86
CA PHE A 204 -7.41 5.43 22.45
C PHE A 204 -7.83 6.53 21.47
N ASP A 205 -9.12 6.61 21.10
CA ASP A 205 -9.64 7.57 20.11
C ASP A 205 -8.90 7.50 18.75
N PHE A 206 -8.51 6.28 18.34
CA PHE A 206 -8.01 6.00 16.98
C PHE A 206 -9.13 5.95 15.96
N ALA A 207 -10.35 5.62 16.39
CA ALA A 207 -11.54 5.93 15.63
C ALA A 207 -11.63 7.46 15.46
N LEU A 208 -11.82 7.95 14.24
CA LEU A 208 -12.03 9.38 14.01
C LEU A 208 -13.30 9.81 14.74
N ALA A 209 -13.16 10.67 15.75
CA ALA A 209 -14.29 11.42 16.28
C ALA A 209 -15.05 12.06 15.09
N PRO A 210 -16.40 11.94 15.01
CA PRO A 210 -17.17 12.44 13.88
C PRO A 210 -17.13 13.98 13.90
N TYR A 211 -16.15 14.54 13.20
CA TYR A 211 -15.89 15.97 13.15
C TYR A 211 -16.97 16.69 12.31
N ALA A 212 -18.11 16.93 12.93
CA ALA A 212 -18.86 18.16 12.69
C ALA A 212 -17.89 19.33 12.92
N THR A 213 -17.34 19.87 11.83
CA THR A 213 -16.20 20.78 11.94
C THR A 213 -16.62 22.07 12.63
N ARG A 214 -15.96 22.44 13.74
CA ARG A 214 -16.05 23.78 14.28
C ARG A 214 -15.41 24.75 13.28
N THR A 215 -16.24 25.36 12.45
CA THR A 215 -15.87 26.46 11.56
C THR A 215 -15.13 27.54 12.36
N PRO A 216 -13.88 27.89 12.01
CA PRO A 216 -13.26 29.11 12.51
C PRO A 216 -14.10 30.32 12.08
N PRO A 217 -14.29 31.36 12.92
CA PRO A 217 -15.06 32.55 12.56
C PRO A 217 -14.25 33.47 11.63
N THR A 218 -14.01 33.01 10.41
CA THR A 218 -13.17 33.70 9.41
C THR A 218 -13.97 34.03 8.16
N LEU A 219 -14.76 35.10 8.24
CA LEU A 219 -15.33 35.84 7.09
C LEU A 219 -15.84 34.97 5.92
N ALA A 220 -16.77 34.05 6.21
CA ALA A 220 -17.63 33.48 5.19
C ALA A 220 -18.58 34.59 4.68
N ALA A 221 -18.13 35.36 3.69
CA ALA A 221 -19.03 36.13 2.86
C ALA A 221 -19.97 35.15 2.15
N ILE A 222 -21.28 35.37 2.29
CA ILE A 222 -22.31 34.56 1.63
C ILE A 222 -22.03 34.57 0.12
N PRO A 223 -21.74 33.43 -0.53
CA PRO A 223 -21.63 33.39 -1.97
C PRO A 223 -22.97 33.79 -2.60
N PRO A 224 -22.99 34.59 -3.69
CA PRO A 224 -24.21 34.72 -4.48
C PRO A 224 -24.62 33.34 -5.00
N ASP A 225 -25.92 33.10 -5.22
CA ASP A 225 -26.49 31.79 -5.57
C ASP A 225 -25.76 31.10 -6.73
N VAL A 226 -24.81 30.23 -6.38
CA VAL A 226 -24.21 29.27 -7.31
C VAL A 226 -25.24 28.16 -7.50
N PRO A 227 -25.66 27.84 -8.73
CA PRO A 227 -26.55 26.71 -8.96
C PRO A 227 -25.95 25.45 -8.33
N ALA A 228 -26.68 24.83 -7.40
CA ALA A 228 -26.25 23.57 -6.80
C ALA A 228 -26.04 22.55 -7.92
N GLU A 229 -24.88 21.88 -7.93
CA GLU A 229 -24.66 20.76 -8.82
C GLU A 229 -25.79 19.74 -8.65
N PRO A 230 -26.25 19.07 -9.73
CA PRO A 230 -27.09 17.90 -9.57
C PRO A 230 -26.35 16.89 -8.66
N PRO A 231 -27.05 16.13 -7.81
CA PRO A 231 -26.44 15.24 -6.83
C PRO A 231 -25.73 14.06 -7.53
N SER A 232 -24.48 14.28 -7.93
CA SER A 232 -23.64 13.26 -8.55
C SER A 232 -23.25 12.23 -7.49
N ARG A 233 -23.40 10.94 -7.84
CA ARG A 233 -23.02 9.79 -7.01
C ARG A 233 -21.51 9.57 -6.97
N ASP A 234 -20.73 10.37 -7.71
CA ASP A 234 -19.29 10.20 -7.84
C ASP A 234 -18.59 10.34 -6.47
N PRO A 235 -17.73 9.39 -6.10
CA PRO A 235 -17.08 9.41 -4.79
C PRO A 235 -16.12 10.61 -4.69
N LEU A 236 -16.28 11.42 -3.65
CA LEU A 236 -15.39 12.55 -3.36
C LEU A 236 -14.34 12.11 -2.33
N VAL A 237 -13.17 11.70 -2.80
CA VAL A 237 -12.12 11.12 -1.94
C VAL A 237 -10.79 11.83 -2.14
N PHE A 238 -10.23 12.34 -1.05
CA PHE A 238 -8.85 12.81 -0.96
C PHE A 238 -8.07 11.85 -0.07
N TRP A 239 -7.14 11.09 -0.65
CA TRP A 239 -6.39 10.03 0.02
C TRP A 239 -4.88 10.33 0.07
N GLY A 240 -4.20 9.98 1.17
CA GLY A 240 -2.76 10.21 1.35
C GLY A 240 -2.37 10.25 2.84
N TYR A 241 -1.19 10.78 3.18
CA TYR A 241 -0.77 10.93 4.58
C TYR A 241 -1.26 12.27 5.18
N LEU A 242 -2.19 12.23 6.14
CA LEU A 242 -2.84 13.45 6.66
C LEU A 242 -2.02 14.15 7.76
N VAL A 243 -1.19 15.12 7.36
CA VAL A 243 -0.35 15.89 8.28
C VAL A 243 -1.18 16.77 9.21
N LYS A 244 -1.17 16.44 10.51
CA LYS A 244 -1.76 17.22 11.61
C LYS A 244 -3.23 17.62 11.36
N ASN A 245 -3.99 16.77 10.68
CA ASN A 245 -5.37 17.01 10.23
C ASN A 245 -5.56 18.28 9.37
N ARG A 246 -4.49 18.74 8.67
CA ARG A 246 -4.48 19.99 7.88
C ARG A 246 -4.28 19.79 6.39
N PHE A 247 -3.38 18.92 5.95
CA PHE A 247 -3.13 18.68 4.52
C PHE A 247 -2.67 17.25 4.29
N MET A 248 -2.99 16.67 3.13
CA MET A 248 -2.27 15.48 2.69
C MET A 248 -0.84 15.89 2.34
N ALA A 249 0.13 15.10 2.78
CA ALA A 249 1.55 15.35 2.60
C ALA A 249 1.96 15.27 1.12
N GLY A 250 3.11 15.88 0.79
CA GLY A 250 3.51 16.09 -0.60
C GLY A 250 3.96 14.81 -1.33
N GLU A 251 4.51 13.84 -0.62
CA GLU A 251 5.22 12.70 -1.21
C GLU A 251 4.33 11.87 -2.14
N LEU A 252 3.11 11.57 -1.72
CA LEU A 252 2.09 10.93 -2.53
C LEU A 252 0.69 11.20 -1.97
N TYR A 253 -0.23 11.59 -2.86
CA TYR A 253 -1.66 11.64 -2.56
C TYR A 253 -2.51 11.42 -3.82
N ALA A 254 -3.76 11.03 -3.63
CA ALA A 254 -4.72 10.77 -4.70
C ALA A 254 -5.98 11.62 -4.53
N LEU A 255 -6.52 12.09 -5.66
CA LEU A 255 -7.86 12.67 -5.76
C LEU A 255 -8.71 11.74 -6.63
N SER A 256 -9.96 11.49 -6.22
CA SER A 256 -10.94 10.83 -7.10
C SER A 256 -11.27 11.71 -8.31
N PHE A 257 -11.68 11.10 -9.42
CA PHE A 257 -11.82 11.82 -10.70
C PHE A 257 -12.74 13.05 -10.63
N ALA A 258 -13.85 12.98 -9.88
CA ALA A 258 -14.75 14.11 -9.69
C ALA A 258 -14.07 15.34 -9.04
N LEU A 259 -13.17 15.13 -8.07
CA LEU A 259 -12.40 16.22 -7.46
C LEU A 259 -11.35 16.79 -8.43
N VAL A 260 -10.77 15.95 -9.29
CA VAL A 260 -9.82 16.37 -10.34
C VAL A 260 -10.51 17.20 -11.42
N ASP A 261 -11.70 16.77 -11.84
CA ASP A 261 -12.53 17.46 -12.82
C ASP A 261 -13.02 18.81 -12.30
N TRP A 262 -13.50 18.88 -11.04
CA TRP A 262 -13.83 20.15 -10.39
C TRP A 262 -12.60 21.08 -10.27
N VAL A 263 -11.47 20.60 -9.76
CA VAL A 263 -10.19 21.37 -9.68
C VAL A 263 -9.77 21.90 -11.05
N SER A 264 -10.10 21.22 -12.15
CA SER A 264 -9.77 21.69 -13.50
C SER A 264 -10.62 22.86 -14.00
N LYS A 265 -11.84 23.03 -13.46
CA LYS A 265 -12.88 23.96 -13.96
C LYS A 265 -13.10 25.16 -13.04
N ASP A 266 -12.94 25.00 -11.73
CA ASP A 266 -13.34 25.99 -10.73
C ASP A 266 -12.53 27.32 -10.81
N PRO A 267 -13.19 28.48 -10.97
CA PRO A 267 -12.50 29.77 -11.09
C PRO A 267 -11.75 30.22 -9.83
N ALA A 268 -12.21 29.83 -8.63
CA ALA A 268 -11.55 30.19 -7.37
C ALA A 268 -10.30 29.32 -7.14
N VAL A 269 -10.37 28.02 -7.43
CA VAL A 269 -9.20 27.11 -7.45
C VAL A 269 -8.11 27.64 -8.38
N LYS A 270 -8.51 28.12 -9.56
CA LYS A 270 -7.61 28.74 -10.55
C LYS A 270 -6.90 30.00 -10.06
N ALA A 271 -7.52 30.77 -9.16
CA ALA A 271 -6.89 31.89 -8.47
C ALA A 271 -6.00 31.44 -7.28
N MET A 272 -6.29 30.30 -6.65
CA MET A 272 -5.59 29.78 -5.46
C MET A 272 -4.33 28.94 -5.77
N THR A 273 -3.56 29.30 -6.79
CA THR A 273 -2.47 28.48 -7.36
C THR A 273 -1.07 28.73 -6.78
N ARG A 274 -0.89 29.72 -5.89
CA ARG A 274 0.42 30.15 -5.37
C ARG A 274 0.70 29.73 -3.92
N GLY A 275 1.86 29.11 -3.70
CA GLY A 275 2.40 28.69 -2.41
C GLY A 275 2.74 27.21 -2.39
N ALA A 276 3.02 26.65 -1.21
CA ALA A 276 3.33 25.22 -1.05
C ALA A 276 2.18 24.34 -1.57
N GLU A 277 2.55 23.41 -2.46
CA GLU A 277 1.72 22.54 -3.27
C GLU A 277 0.65 21.79 -2.46
N ASP A 278 1.10 20.94 -1.53
CA ASP A 278 0.33 20.16 -0.56
C ASP A 278 -0.81 20.96 0.12
N LYS A 279 -0.50 22.21 0.48
CA LYS A 279 -1.36 23.14 1.20
C LYS A 279 -2.25 23.97 0.27
N GLN A 280 -2.01 24.03 -1.05
CA GLN A 280 -2.99 24.59 -1.99
C GLN A 280 -4.04 23.55 -2.34
N THR A 281 -3.65 22.32 -2.71
CA THR A 281 -4.60 21.22 -2.94
C THR A 281 -5.53 21.06 -1.74
N SER A 282 -4.97 21.06 -0.52
CA SER A 282 -5.74 20.96 0.72
C SER A 282 -6.58 22.20 1.08
N LYS A 283 -6.43 23.34 0.39
CA LYS A 283 -7.40 24.45 0.44
C LYS A 283 -8.50 24.27 -0.60
N TRP A 284 -8.14 23.86 -1.82
CA TRP A 284 -9.11 23.61 -2.90
C TRP A 284 -10.16 22.61 -2.41
N ILE A 285 -9.74 21.47 -1.86
CA ILE A 285 -10.68 20.46 -1.34
C ILE A 285 -11.59 20.97 -0.20
N ARG A 286 -11.17 22.02 0.54
CA ARG A 286 -12.02 22.68 1.55
C ARG A 286 -12.90 23.81 1.00
N ALA A 287 -12.61 24.30 -0.21
CA ALA A 287 -13.44 25.26 -0.94
C ALA A 287 -14.45 24.57 -1.88
N HIS A 288 -14.41 23.23 -1.98
CA HIS A 288 -15.37 22.44 -2.75
C HIS A 288 -16.81 22.71 -2.27
N PRO A 289 -17.80 22.91 -3.16
CA PRO A 289 -19.19 23.19 -2.74
C PRO A 289 -19.79 22.09 -1.84
N ARG A 290 -19.36 20.83 -2.03
CA ARG A 290 -19.72 19.67 -1.21
C ARG A 290 -18.60 19.28 -0.22
N ALA A 291 -17.84 20.23 0.34
CA ALA A 291 -16.64 19.96 1.15
C ALA A 291 -16.85 18.97 2.30
N GLU A 292 -18.02 19.01 2.93
CA GLU A 292 -18.40 18.15 4.06
C GLU A 292 -18.69 16.69 3.64
N GLN A 293 -18.94 16.45 2.36
CA GLN A 293 -19.08 15.11 1.77
C GLN A 293 -17.74 14.54 1.28
N VAL A 294 -16.65 15.33 1.28
CA VAL A 294 -15.34 14.83 0.86
C VAL A 294 -14.72 13.98 1.96
N ARG A 295 -14.41 12.72 1.65
CA ARG A 295 -13.76 11.80 2.58
C ARG A 295 -12.23 12.00 2.56
N TRP A 296 -11.67 12.41 3.69
CA TRP A 296 -10.23 12.62 3.91
C TRP A 296 -9.59 11.33 4.44
N SER A 297 -9.31 10.40 3.54
CA SER A 297 -8.87 9.04 3.89
C SER A 297 -7.36 9.00 4.12
N SER A 298 -6.95 8.97 5.39
CA SER A 298 -5.53 8.95 5.76
C SER A 298 -4.95 7.54 5.79
N GLU A 299 -3.96 7.28 4.94
CA GLU A 299 -2.93 6.27 5.24
C GLU A 299 -1.94 6.89 6.26
N ARG A 300 -1.37 6.07 7.16
CA ARG A 300 -0.51 6.51 8.27
C ARG A 300 0.59 5.53 8.64
N CYS A 301 0.48 4.27 8.27
CA CYS A 301 1.43 3.21 8.62
C CYS A 301 2.31 2.85 7.42
N TRP A 302 1.78 2.98 6.20
CA TRP A 302 2.41 2.46 4.98
C TRP A 302 2.92 3.55 4.03
N ILE A 303 2.98 4.80 4.49
CA ILE A 303 3.64 5.94 3.84
C ILE A 303 4.62 6.53 4.86
N TYR A 304 5.91 6.50 4.57
CA TYR A 304 6.98 6.92 5.49
C TYR A 304 8.26 7.33 4.74
N ASP A 305 9.22 7.97 5.43
CA ASP A 305 10.50 8.39 4.85
C ASP A 305 11.55 7.27 4.95
N HIS A 306 12.46 7.20 3.98
CA HIS A 306 13.56 6.23 3.91
C HIS A 306 14.31 6.09 5.25
N PRO A 307 14.68 4.87 5.71
CA PRO A 307 15.22 4.68 7.06
C PRO A 307 16.42 5.58 7.38
N ARG A 308 17.30 5.77 6.40
CA ARG A 308 18.51 6.61 6.51
C ARG A 308 18.27 8.14 6.45
N ALA A 309 17.03 8.62 6.33
CA ALA A 309 16.71 10.04 6.17
C ALA A 309 16.74 10.83 7.50
N GLY A 310 16.42 10.19 8.63
CA GLY A 310 16.52 10.80 9.98
C GLY A 310 15.42 11.81 10.31
N THR A 311 14.28 11.77 9.59
CA THR A 311 13.11 12.63 9.84
C THR A 311 12.25 12.07 10.97
N VAL A 312 11.18 12.78 11.34
CA VAL A 312 10.14 12.26 12.26
C VAL A 312 9.27 11.15 11.65
N TYR A 313 9.43 10.87 10.36
CA TYR A 313 8.72 9.82 9.62
C TYR A 313 9.67 8.71 9.14
N SER A 314 10.93 8.69 9.59
CA SER A 314 11.91 7.64 9.23
C SER A 314 11.85 6.46 10.19
N HIS A 315 11.56 5.27 9.66
CA HIS A 315 11.74 3.97 10.31
C HIS A 315 12.26 2.95 9.30
N GLY A 316 12.50 1.71 9.73
CA GLY A 316 12.94 0.61 8.87
C GLY A 316 11.94 0.26 7.76
N PHE A 317 12.39 -0.53 6.79
CA PHE A 317 11.50 -1.07 5.76
C PHE A 317 10.46 -2.00 6.40
N LEU A 318 9.19 -1.60 6.32
CA LEU A 318 8.11 -2.15 7.12
C LEU A 318 7.33 -3.23 6.35
N PHE A 319 6.97 -4.30 7.07
CA PHE A 319 6.26 -5.45 6.52
C PHE A 319 5.10 -5.88 7.44
N PRO A 320 4.04 -6.53 6.91
CA PRO A 320 2.88 -6.98 7.70
C PRO A 320 3.21 -7.85 8.91
N SER A 321 4.25 -8.69 8.84
CA SER A 321 4.71 -9.51 9.97
C SER A 321 5.12 -8.65 11.18
N GLU A 322 5.86 -7.57 10.95
CA GLU A 322 6.33 -6.69 12.02
C GLU A 322 5.21 -5.82 12.57
N VAL A 323 4.36 -5.26 11.71
CA VAL A 323 3.17 -4.52 12.17
C VAL A 323 2.28 -5.40 13.05
N LYS A 324 2.13 -6.68 12.72
CA LYS A 324 1.43 -7.64 13.59
C LYS A 324 2.15 -7.88 14.91
N ARG A 325 3.48 -8.06 14.92
CA ARG A 325 4.28 -8.20 16.16
C ARG A 325 4.14 -6.98 17.08
N VAL A 326 4.23 -5.76 16.52
CA VAL A 326 4.02 -4.51 17.25
C VAL A 326 2.59 -4.40 17.79
N GLN A 327 1.57 -4.69 16.98
CA GLN A 327 0.17 -4.70 17.43
C GLN A 327 -0.07 -5.68 18.59
N GLU A 328 0.43 -6.91 18.49
CA GLU A 328 0.34 -7.88 19.59
C GLU A 328 1.08 -7.41 20.85
N GLY A 329 2.23 -6.74 20.71
CA GLY A 329 2.96 -6.12 21.82
C GLY A 329 2.16 -5.03 22.52
N VAL A 330 1.57 -4.09 21.75
CA VAL A 330 0.71 -3.01 22.25
C VAL A 330 -0.52 -3.58 22.95
N ILE A 331 -1.20 -4.57 22.37
CA ILE A 331 -2.38 -5.22 23.00
C ILE A 331 -2.03 -5.84 24.35
N ARG A 332 -0.91 -6.59 24.43
CA ARG A 332 -0.43 -7.20 25.70
C ARG A 332 -0.07 -6.14 26.74
N ASP A 333 0.51 -5.01 26.33
CA ASP A 333 0.80 -3.89 27.22
C ASP A 333 -0.46 -3.20 27.74
N VAL A 334 -1.46 -2.96 26.88
CA VAL A 334 -2.75 -2.38 27.26
C VAL A 334 -3.50 -3.29 28.23
N GLN A 335 -3.51 -4.60 27.97
CA GLN A 335 -4.09 -5.59 28.87
C GLN A 335 -3.40 -5.61 30.24
N ARG A 336 -2.06 -5.58 30.28
CA ARG A 336 -1.29 -5.49 31.53
C ARG A 336 -1.61 -4.21 32.30
N LEU A 337 -1.69 -3.06 31.62
CA LEU A 337 -2.01 -1.78 32.25
C LEU A 337 -3.44 -1.75 32.80
N ALA A 338 -4.42 -2.29 32.07
CA ALA A 338 -5.79 -2.45 32.54
C ALA A 338 -5.86 -3.36 33.79
N GLN A 339 -5.10 -4.46 33.83
CA GLN A 339 -4.99 -5.33 35.00
C GLN A 339 -4.35 -4.64 36.21
N GLN A 340 -3.34 -3.78 36.00
CA GLN A 340 -2.73 -2.98 37.06
C GLN A 340 -3.73 -1.96 37.63
N LEU A 341 -4.39 -1.19 36.76
CA LEU A 341 -5.41 -0.21 37.16
C LEU A 341 -6.60 -0.88 37.88
N ALA A 342 -7.05 -2.04 37.43
CA ALA A 342 -8.11 -2.81 38.10
C ALA A 342 -7.70 -3.27 39.50
N LYS A 343 -6.42 -3.65 39.69
CA LYS A 343 -5.86 -4.05 40.99
C LYS A 343 -5.72 -2.87 41.95
N GLU A 344 -5.28 -1.71 41.44
CA GLU A 344 -5.14 -0.46 42.21
C GLU A 344 -6.50 0.19 42.53
N SER A 345 -7.52 -0.01 41.69
CA SER A 345 -8.90 0.45 41.92
C SER A 345 -9.59 -0.21 43.13
N SER A 346 -8.99 -1.24 43.73
CA SER A 346 -9.39 -1.76 45.05
C SER A 346 -9.26 -0.71 46.18
N THR A 347 -8.51 0.39 45.94
CA THR A 347 -8.46 1.57 46.81
C THR A 347 -8.92 2.85 46.10
N ALA A 348 -10.20 2.88 45.73
CA ALA A 348 -11.04 4.10 45.62
C ALA A 348 -10.60 5.21 44.64
N ALA A 349 -10.59 4.92 43.34
CA ALA A 349 -10.91 5.91 42.30
C ALA A 349 -11.46 5.23 41.03
N LEU A 350 -12.39 5.89 40.32
CA LEU A 350 -12.76 5.48 38.95
C LEU A 350 -11.66 5.95 37.99
N ALA A 351 -10.62 5.13 37.84
CA ALA A 351 -9.51 5.41 36.94
C ALA A 351 -9.98 5.33 35.48
N LEU A 352 -9.98 6.46 34.79
CA LEU A 352 -10.13 6.48 33.33
C LEU A 352 -8.91 5.78 32.69
N PRO A 353 -9.11 5.02 31.58
CA PRO A 353 -7.99 4.49 30.80
C PRO A 353 -7.14 5.63 30.19
N PRO A 354 -5.95 5.34 29.64
CA PRO A 354 -5.02 6.34 29.11
C PRO A 354 -5.59 7.14 27.92
N GLY A 355 -6.37 8.18 28.20
CA GLY A 355 -6.92 9.07 27.18
C GLY A 355 -5.87 9.99 26.57
N GLN A 356 -6.30 10.87 25.66
CA GLN A 356 -5.50 11.77 24.80
C GLN A 356 -4.35 12.57 25.47
N ASN A 357 -4.31 12.66 26.80
CA ASN A 357 -3.30 13.42 27.57
C ASN A 357 -2.21 12.54 28.22
N VAL A 358 -2.28 11.21 28.13
CA VAL A 358 -1.21 10.32 28.60
C VAL A 358 -0.24 10.05 27.43
N PRO A 359 1.07 10.34 27.56
CA PRO A 359 2.03 10.00 26.52
C PRO A 359 2.07 8.49 26.26
N ALA A 360 2.06 8.09 24.98
CA ALA A 360 2.31 6.71 24.61
C ALA A 360 3.70 6.26 25.12
N PRO A 361 3.85 5.04 25.67
CA PRO A 361 5.16 4.51 26.07
C PRO A 361 6.19 4.60 24.94
N GLU A 362 7.44 5.02 25.23
CA GLU A 362 8.50 5.23 24.21
C GLU A 362 8.69 4.00 23.29
N LYS A 363 8.55 2.79 23.87
CA LYS A 363 8.57 1.50 23.18
C LYS A 363 7.51 1.31 22.07
N TRP A 364 6.40 2.05 22.07
CA TRP A 364 5.39 2.04 21.00
C TRP A 364 5.75 2.99 19.85
N SER A 365 6.74 3.86 20.05
CA SER A 365 7.32 4.76 19.04
C SER A 365 8.76 4.40 18.66
N HIS A 366 9.22 3.22 19.08
CA HIS A 366 10.57 2.71 18.83
C HIS A 366 10.67 2.11 17.43
N SER A 367 11.79 2.35 16.75
CA SER A 367 12.22 1.62 15.54
C SER A 367 13.57 0.97 15.81
N THR A 368 13.74 -0.26 15.36
CA THR A 368 15.01 -1.02 15.46
C THR A 368 16.09 -0.49 14.51
N VAL A 369 15.69 0.30 13.50
CA VAL A 369 16.56 0.79 12.43
C VAL A 369 16.92 2.26 12.59
N SER A 370 15.97 3.10 13.03
CA SER A 370 16.12 4.56 12.96
C SER A 370 15.59 5.29 14.21
N ARG A 371 16.38 6.22 14.75
CA ARG A 371 15.97 7.11 15.84
C ARG A 371 15.93 8.56 15.37
N PHE A 372 14.79 9.23 15.54
CA PHE A 372 14.66 10.65 15.20
C PHE A 372 15.75 11.51 15.89
N GLY A 373 16.28 12.50 15.17
CA GLY A 373 17.37 13.37 15.64
C GLY A 373 18.74 12.69 15.69
N SER A 374 18.84 11.38 15.47
CA SER A 374 20.08 10.63 15.40
C SER A 374 20.46 10.34 13.95
N ARG A 375 21.75 10.38 13.62
CA ARG A 375 22.22 9.91 12.32
C ARG A 375 22.23 8.37 12.33
N TYR A 376 21.65 7.75 11.32
CA TYR A 376 21.77 6.30 11.11
C TYR A 376 23.24 5.84 11.14
N SER A 377 23.54 4.89 12.02
CA SER A 377 24.75 4.08 11.98
C SER A 377 24.36 2.68 11.51
N PRO A 378 25.10 2.03 10.60
CA PRO A 378 24.90 0.62 10.35
C PRO A 378 25.31 -0.20 11.59
N PRO A 379 24.86 -1.47 11.67
CA PRO A 379 25.58 -2.54 12.34
C PRO A 379 27.03 -2.71 11.77
N PRO A 380 27.85 -3.67 12.26
CA PRO A 380 29.31 -3.72 12.07
C PRO A 380 29.81 -3.36 10.65
N GLY A 381 30.88 -2.57 10.55
CA GLY A 381 31.23 -1.82 9.33
C GLY A 381 31.45 -2.62 8.03
N ASP A 382 31.77 -3.92 8.13
CA ASP A 382 32.21 -4.77 7.01
C ASP A 382 31.09 -5.68 6.43
N LEU A 383 29.81 -5.37 6.68
CA LEU A 383 28.68 -6.14 6.13
C LEU A 383 28.65 -6.19 4.59
N SER A 384 28.17 -7.32 4.05
CA SER A 384 27.81 -7.44 2.64
C SER A 384 26.67 -6.50 2.26
N LEU A 385 26.48 -6.22 0.96
CA LEU A 385 25.38 -5.37 0.50
C LEU A 385 24.02 -5.92 0.97
N ASP A 386 23.80 -7.23 0.83
CA ASP A 386 22.55 -7.88 1.21
C ASP A 386 22.31 -7.80 2.74
N TYR A 387 23.35 -8.01 3.55
CA TYR A 387 23.25 -7.86 5.01
C TYR A 387 22.99 -6.38 5.38
N SER A 388 23.59 -5.42 4.66
CA SER A 388 23.41 -3.98 4.90
C SER A 388 22.02 -3.45 4.48
N VAL A 389 21.31 -4.15 3.58
CA VAL A 389 19.91 -3.88 3.24
C VAL A 389 18.98 -4.54 4.25
N GLU A 390 19.28 -5.75 4.71
CA GLU A 390 18.50 -6.43 5.75
C GLU A 390 18.61 -5.72 7.11
N ALA A 391 19.75 -5.07 7.40
CA ALA A 391 19.91 -4.16 8.55
C ALA A 391 18.96 -2.94 8.50
N LEU A 392 18.40 -2.60 7.33
CA LEU A 392 17.42 -1.52 7.17
C LEU A 392 15.97 -1.98 7.31
N VAL A 393 15.72 -3.26 7.60
CA VAL A 393 14.37 -3.84 7.75
C VAL A 393 13.90 -3.73 9.18
N GLU A 394 12.69 -3.18 9.38
CA GLU A 394 12.10 -2.99 10.71
C GLU A 394 11.86 -4.35 11.37
N GLY A 395 12.30 -4.50 12.63
CA GLY A 395 12.17 -5.75 13.38
C GLY A 395 13.02 -6.93 12.90
N SER A 396 13.92 -6.74 11.92
CA SER A 396 14.85 -7.79 11.52
C SER A 396 15.97 -7.96 12.55
N ASP A 397 16.31 -9.20 12.91
CA ASP A 397 17.47 -9.55 13.74
C ASP A 397 18.75 -8.82 13.31
N MET A 398 18.93 -8.58 12.00
CA MET A 398 20.09 -7.89 11.44
C MET A 398 20.18 -6.42 11.87
N SER A 399 19.04 -5.75 12.09
CA SER A 399 18.99 -4.36 12.58
C SER A 399 19.47 -4.24 14.04
N MET A 400 19.37 -5.33 14.80
CA MET A 400 19.75 -5.42 16.22
C MET A 400 21.17 -5.97 16.45
N VAL A 401 21.95 -6.20 15.40
CA VAL A 401 23.35 -6.68 15.52
C VAL A 401 24.25 -5.55 16.05
N HIS A 402 25.08 -5.87 17.04
CA HIS A 402 26.00 -4.94 17.69
C HIS A 402 27.42 -5.53 17.76
N ASP A 403 28.44 -4.66 17.89
CA ASP A 403 29.85 -5.04 18.02
C ASP A 403 30.18 -5.78 19.35
N ASP A 404 29.20 -5.97 20.24
CA ASP A 404 29.35 -6.68 21.52
C ASP A 404 29.38 -8.21 21.38
N GLY A 405 29.06 -8.75 20.19
CA GLY A 405 29.04 -10.18 19.91
C GLY A 405 27.83 -10.94 20.45
N SER A 406 26.81 -10.25 20.95
CA SER A 406 25.56 -10.86 21.45
C SER A 406 24.80 -11.64 20.38
N LEU A 407 24.87 -11.18 19.12
CA LEU A 407 24.28 -11.79 17.93
C LEU A 407 25.21 -11.58 16.74
N SER A 408 25.59 -12.64 16.02
CA SER A 408 26.41 -12.51 14.81
C SER A 408 25.55 -12.26 13.57
N ALA A 409 26.08 -11.49 12.62
CA ALA A 409 25.37 -11.14 11.39
C ALA A 409 24.97 -12.38 10.56
N ASP A 410 25.81 -13.42 10.51
CA ASP A 410 25.48 -14.68 9.82
C ASP A 410 24.31 -15.44 10.50
N LEU A 411 24.18 -15.34 11.82
CA LEU A 411 23.08 -15.96 12.56
C LEU A 411 21.76 -15.18 12.32
N ALA A 412 21.82 -13.85 12.39
CA ALA A 412 20.70 -12.98 12.03
C ALA A 412 20.24 -13.20 10.56
N TRP A 413 21.19 -13.26 9.62
CA TRP A 413 20.90 -13.55 8.21
C TRP A 413 20.29 -14.94 7.99
N LYS A 414 20.67 -15.93 8.80
CA LYS A 414 20.09 -17.28 8.76
C LYS A 414 18.64 -17.33 9.24
N TYR A 415 18.28 -16.52 10.25
CA TYR A 415 16.92 -16.52 10.83
C TYR A 415 15.94 -15.51 10.20
N ARG A 416 16.44 -14.55 9.39
CA ARG A 416 15.63 -13.56 8.65
C ARG A 416 14.40 -14.18 7.96
N GLU A 417 13.30 -13.44 7.94
CA GLU A 417 12.04 -13.90 7.33
C GLU A 417 12.08 -13.84 5.79
N GLY A 418 11.57 -14.85 5.10
CA GLY A 418 11.34 -14.82 3.65
C GLY A 418 10.15 -13.93 3.27
N ARG A 419 10.04 -13.51 1.99
CA ARG A 419 8.99 -12.56 1.55
C ARG A 419 7.57 -13.05 1.87
N ARG A 420 7.28 -14.36 1.70
CA ARG A 420 5.97 -14.95 2.04
C ARG A 420 5.62 -14.72 3.51
N LYS A 421 6.60 -14.90 4.40
CA LYS A 421 6.44 -14.76 5.84
C LYS A 421 6.36 -13.29 6.27
N ARG A 422 7.18 -12.41 5.68
CA ARG A 422 7.08 -10.94 5.85
C ARG A 422 5.68 -10.40 5.54
N TYR A 423 5.04 -10.92 4.49
CA TYR A 423 3.68 -10.56 4.09
C TYR A 423 2.58 -11.39 4.80
N ALA A 424 2.93 -12.20 5.81
CA ALA A 424 1.99 -13.08 6.52
C ALA A 424 1.12 -13.97 5.59
N GLY A 425 1.70 -14.41 4.46
CA GLY A 425 1.03 -15.20 3.43
C GLY A 425 0.13 -14.41 2.46
N GLN A 426 -0.05 -13.10 2.68
CA GLN A 426 -0.94 -12.26 1.87
C GLN A 426 -0.28 -11.75 0.59
N ARG A 427 -1.10 -11.37 -0.40
CA ARG A 427 -0.64 -10.71 -1.64
C ARG A 427 -0.27 -9.24 -1.43
N ILE A 428 -1.00 -8.57 -0.54
CA ILE A 428 -0.96 -7.13 -0.28
C ILE A 428 -1.21 -6.85 1.22
N GLY A 429 -1.05 -5.60 1.63
CA GLY A 429 -1.23 -5.12 3.00
C GLY A 429 0.04 -4.51 3.62
N GLY A 430 1.14 -4.45 2.87
CA GLY A 430 2.42 -3.87 3.27
C GLY A 430 2.63 -2.43 2.80
N THR A 431 3.91 -2.02 2.77
CA THR A 431 4.37 -0.65 2.44
C THR A 431 3.87 -0.16 1.08
N VAL A 432 3.24 1.03 1.05
CA VAL A 432 2.79 1.70 -0.18
C VAL A 432 3.89 2.62 -0.71
N VAL A 433 4.45 3.48 0.15
CA VAL A 433 5.41 4.53 -0.24
C VAL A 433 6.57 4.61 0.74
N VAL A 434 7.78 4.61 0.20
CA VAL A 434 8.98 5.12 0.88
C VAL A 434 9.41 6.42 0.21
N HIS A 435 9.55 7.50 0.98
CA HIS A 435 9.86 8.84 0.46
C HIS A 435 11.24 9.35 0.96
N PHE A 436 11.61 10.58 0.61
CA PHE A 436 12.86 11.25 0.96
C PHE A 436 14.11 10.54 0.43
N ILE A 437 13.98 9.87 -0.71
CA ILE A 437 15.04 9.06 -1.34
C ILE A 437 15.99 9.97 -2.14
N LYS A 438 16.61 10.93 -1.44
CA LYS A 438 17.49 11.97 -2.03
C LYS A 438 18.82 11.44 -2.61
N LYS A 439 18.98 10.12 -2.81
CA LYS A 439 20.19 9.44 -3.33
C LYS A 439 19.84 8.16 -4.09
N ASN A 440 20.49 7.95 -5.24
CA ASN A 440 20.33 6.72 -6.04
C ASN A 440 20.60 5.44 -5.24
N MET A 441 21.56 5.44 -4.30
CA MET A 441 21.82 4.28 -3.45
C MET A 441 20.64 3.94 -2.55
N TRP A 442 19.99 4.93 -1.92
CA TRP A 442 18.80 4.74 -1.10
C TRP A 442 17.63 4.17 -1.93
N PHE A 443 17.54 4.58 -3.20
CA PHE A 443 16.55 4.05 -4.15
C PHE A 443 16.80 2.57 -4.46
N LEU A 444 18.06 2.17 -4.59
CA LEU A 444 18.46 0.77 -4.83
C LEU A 444 18.38 -0.09 -3.56
N GLU A 445 18.66 0.47 -2.37
CA GLU A 445 18.40 -0.16 -1.07
C GLU A 445 16.90 -0.47 -0.90
N THR A 446 16.05 0.51 -1.21
CA THR A 446 14.59 0.35 -1.20
C THR A 446 14.11 -0.69 -2.22
N ALA A 447 14.69 -0.69 -3.43
CA ALA A 447 14.38 -1.70 -4.44
C ALA A 447 14.77 -3.10 -3.98
N ALA A 448 15.96 -3.27 -3.38
CA ALA A 448 16.40 -4.56 -2.87
C ALA A 448 15.51 -5.05 -1.72
N ALA A 449 15.14 -4.18 -0.77
CA ALA A 449 14.26 -4.54 0.33
C ALA A 449 12.83 -4.87 -0.10
N LEU A 450 12.21 -4.06 -0.96
CA LEU A 450 10.78 -4.17 -1.30
C LEU A 450 10.48 -5.02 -2.54
N LEU A 451 11.44 -5.21 -3.46
CA LEU A 451 11.24 -5.98 -4.70
C LEU A 451 12.03 -7.30 -4.76
N HIS A 452 13.24 -7.35 -4.19
CA HIS A 452 14.09 -8.55 -4.24
C HIS A 452 13.85 -9.48 -3.02
N GLY A 453 14.80 -10.36 -2.71
CA GLY A 453 14.68 -11.38 -1.66
C GLY A 453 13.98 -12.68 -2.10
N GLU A 454 14.29 -13.77 -1.42
CA GLU A 454 13.63 -15.08 -1.59
C GLU A 454 12.21 -15.05 -1.02
N ASP A 455 11.27 -15.78 -1.63
CA ASP A 455 9.93 -15.94 -1.03
C ASP A 455 9.95 -16.83 0.21
N MET A 456 10.89 -17.78 0.28
CA MET A 456 11.20 -18.59 1.46
C MET A 456 12.72 -18.81 1.57
N THR A 457 13.29 -18.54 2.74
CA THR A 457 14.74 -18.71 2.98
C THR A 457 15.14 -20.18 3.00
N PRO A 458 16.44 -20.52 2.92
CA PRO A 458 16.91 -21.91 3.03
C PRO A 458 16.53 -22.57 4.36
N LEU A 459 16.44 -21.80 5.44
CA LEU A 459 16.00 -22.31 6.75
C LEU A 459 14.49 -22.60 6.76
N GLU A 460 13.68 -21.70 6.23
CA GLU A 460 12.23 -21.90 6.14
C GLU A 460 11.90 -23.13 5.28
N ARG A 461 12.59 -23.30 4.14
CA ARG A 461 12.46 -24.47 3.26
C ARG A 461 12.88 -25.77 3.95
N ALA A 462 13.97 -25.77 4.73
CA ALA A 462 14.39 -26.94 5.49
C ALA A 462 13.40 -27.32 6.61
N LEU A 463 12.76 -26.34 7.26
CA LEU A 463 11.74 -26.56 8.29
C LEU A 463 10.40 -27.04 7.69
N GLU A 464 9.99 -26.55 6.52
CA GLU A 464 8.84 -27.10 5.79
C GLU A 464 9.10 -28.55 5.35
N GLN A 465 10.32 -28.85 4.87
CA GLN A 465 10.70 -30.22 4.48
C GLN A 465 10.73 -31.18 5.67
N ALA A 466 11.31 -30.80 6.80
CA ALA A 466 11.34 -31.63 8.01
C ALA A 466 9.92 -32.00 8.47
N ARG A 467 9.01 -31.01 8.53
CA ARG A 467 7.60 -31.23 8.89
C ARG A 467 6.85 -32.11 7.90
N ALA A 468 7.17 -32.03 6.61
CA ALA A 468 6.58 -32.92 5.60
C ALA A 468 7.03 -34.37 5.77
N THR A 469 8.30 -34.60 6.15
CA THR A 469 8.80 -35.93 6.52
C THR A 469 8.16 -36.44 7.81
N GLU A 470 8.12 -35.63 8.87
CA GLU A 470 7.45 -35.97 10.15
C GLU A 470 5.97 -36.33 9.93
N ALA A 471 5.26 -35.60 9.06
CA ALA A 471 3.88 -35.89 8.71
C ALA A 471 3.74 -37.24 7.96
N ALA A 472 4.56 -37.48 6.94
CA ALA A 472 4.54 -38.74 6.19
C ALA A 472 4.87 -39.96 7.06
N GLU A 473 5.85 -39.84 7.97
CA GLU A 473 6.17 -40.88 8.96
C GLU A 473 5.01 -41.11 9.96
N SER A 474 4.22 -40.08 10.27
CA SER A 474 3.02 -40.21 11.11
C SER A 474 1.83 -40.88 10.40
N GLU A 475 1.71 -40.72 9.08
CA GLU A 475 0.68 -41.40 8.28
C GLU A 475 1.03 -42.89 8.04
N ASP A 476 2.30 -43.20 7.72
CA ASP A 476 2.77 -44.58 7.48
C ASP A 476 2.78 -45.45 8.75
N THR A 477 2.90 -44.85 9.94
CA THR A 477 2.89 -45.57 11.23
C THR A 477 1.49 -45.89 11.77
N GLY A 478 0.41 -45.35 11.20
CA GLY A 478 -0.97 -45.80 11.43
C GLY A 478 -1.54 -45.62 12.85
N VAL A 479 -0.87 -44.88 13.75
CA VAL A 479 -1.31 -44.71 15.15
C VAL A 479 -2.41 -43.66 15.27
N SER A 480 -3.66 -44.08 15.11
CA SER A 480 -4.83 -43.24 15.42
C SER A 480 -4.88 -42.91 16.93
N PRO A 481 -5.08 -41.63 17.33
CA PRO A 481 -5.23 -41.27 18.74
C PRO A 481 -6.57 -41.76 19.29
N SER A 482 -6.54 -42.85 20.06
CA SER A 482 -7.72 -43.54 20.58
C SER A 482 -8.38 -42.83 21.77
N VAL A 483 -9.15 -41.78 21.48
CA VAL A 483 -10.03 -41.14 22.48
C VAL A 483 -11.23 -42.06 22.75
N SER A 484 -11.24 -42.70 23.92
CA SER A 484 -12.28 -43.67 24.28
C SER A 484 -13.52 -42.99 24.86
N ALA A 485 -14.65 -43.12 24.17
CA ALA A 485 -15.99 -42.79 24.67
C ALA A 485 -16.99 -43.81 24.11
N GLY A 486 -17.44 -44.75 24.95
CA GLY A 486 -18.31 -45.85 24.53
C GLY A 486 -19.70 -45.80 25.18
N VAL A 487 -20.75 -45.72 24.34
CA VAL A 487 -22.15 -46.04 24.68
C VAL A 487 -22.75 -46.77 23.46
N PRO A 488 -23.49 -47.88 23.60
CA PRO A 488 -23.77 -48.78 22.46
C PRO A 488 -25.20 -48.73 21.90
N SER A 489 -25.35 -49.36 20.73
CA SER A 489 -26.55 -49.99 20.14
C SER A 489 -27.62 -49.12 19.44
N GLY A 490 -28.11 -49.64 18.31
CA GLY A 490 -29.16 -49.06 17.46
C GLY A 490 -29.03 -49.60 16.02
N SER A 491 -29.89 -50.56 15.63
CA SER A 491 -29.71 -51.39 14.41
C SER A 491 -30.88 -51.30 13.43
N SER A 492 -30.60 -51.06 12.14
CA SER A 492 -31.42 -51.35 10.94
C SER A 492 -30.95 -50.49 9.76
N ASP A 493 -31.01 -50.85 8.47
CA ASP A 493 -30.99 -52.13 7.74
C ASP A 493 -30.96 -51.80 6.22
N THR A 494 -31.01 -52.80 5.34
CA THR A 494 -31.47 -52.70 3.92
C THR A 494 -30.71 -51.85 2.86
N ASP A 495 -29.93 -52.57 2.05
CA ASP A 495 -30.23 -52.91 0.63
C ASP A 495 -29.80 -52.03 -0.59
N GLY A 496 -29.45 -52.72 -1.69
CA GLY A 496 -29.37 -52.27 -3.09
C GLY A 496 -28.18 -51.39 -3.55
N SER A 497 -27.65 -51.51 -4.79
CA SER A 497 -27.75 -52.57 -5.82
C SER A 497 -26.66 -52.37 -6.91
N HIS A 498 -26.32 -53.42 -7.67
CA HIS A 498 -25.31 -53.39 -8.74
C HIS A 498 -25.63 -52.44 -9.93
N ALA A 499 -24.56 -51.90 -10.54
CA ALA A 499 -24.47 -51.68 -11.98
C ALA A 499 -23.03 -51.95 -12.47
N MET A 500 -22.88 -52.66 -13.59
CA MET A 500 -21.62 -52.94 -14.31
C MET A 500 -21.80 -52.52 -15.78
N GLY A 501 -20.74 -52.06 -16.45
CA GLY A 501 -20.83 -51.63 -17.85
C GLY A 501 -19.50 -51.16 -18.45
N GLU A 502 -18.77 -52.14 -18.99
CA GLU A 502 -17.82 -52.13 -20.12
C GLU A 502 -17.40 -50.74 -20.69
N ALA A 503 -16.13 -50.31 -20.69
CA ALA A 503 -14.87 -50.92 -21.16
C ALA A 503 -14.67 -50.96 -22.69
N GLN A 504 -13.65 -50.25 -23.20
CA GLN A 504 -12.97 -50.61 -24.44
C GLN A 504 -11.53 -50.06 -24.54
N ASP A 505 -10.61 -50.99 -24.80
CA ASP A 505 -9.21 -50.84 -25.25
C ASP A 505 -9.09 -50.12 -26.62
N SER A 506 -7.94 -49.66 -27.14
CA SER A 506 -6.53 -49.51 -26.68
C SER A 506 -5.87 -48.41 -27.57
N VAL A 507 -4.58 -48.24 -27.94
CA VAL A 507 -3.31 -49.01 -28.06
C VAL A 507 -2.13 -48.04 -27.80
N ALA A 508 -0.94 -48.55 -27.44
CA ALA A 508 0.29 -47.76 -27.25
C ALA A 508 1.45 -48.18 -28.18
N SER A 509 2.38 -47.25 -28.45
CA SER A 509 3.73 -47.47 -29.03
C SER A 509 4.58 -46.20 -28.72
N THR A 510 5.82 -46.19 -28.19
CA THR A 510 7.12 -46.79 -28.59
C THR A 510 7.54 -46.38 -30.02
N ASP A 511 8.77 -45.94 -30.35
CA ASP A 511 10.05 -45.76 -29.62
C ASP A 511 10.86 -44.59 -30.31
N SER A 512 12.10 -44.17 -30.02
CA SER A 512 13.24 -44.74 -29.26
C SER A 512 14.25 -43.72 -28.68
N ASP A 513 15.21 -44.24 -27.92
CA ASP A 513 16.44 -43.65 -27.38
C ASP A 513 17.49 -43.14 -28.42
N ARG A 514 18.34 -42.16 -28.04
CA ARG A 514 19.81 -42.19 -28.30
C ARG A 514 20.69 -41.15 -27.56
N THR A 515 21.28 -41.59 -26.45
CA THR A 515 22.66 -41.35 -25.92
C THR A 515 23.59 -40.20 -26.44
N HIS A 516 24.13 -39.42 -25.48
CA HIS A 516 25.52 -38.88 -25.35
C HIS A 516 26.14 -37.95 -26.44
N THR A 517 26.90 -36.89 -26.05
CA THR A 517 28.25 -36.99 -25.44
C THR A 517 28.72 -35.72 -24.70
N ARG A 518 29.69 -35.86 -23.78
CA ARG A 518 30.47 -34.77 -23.18
C ARG A 518 31.59 -34.30 -24.13
N SER A 519 31.91 -32.99 -24.12
CA SER A 519 33.28 -32.53 -24.39
C SER A 519 33.58 -31.20 -23.70
N THR A 520 34.69 -31.13 -22.97
CA THR A 520 35.21 -29.92 -22.31
C THR A 520 36.34 -29.31 -23.12
N ARG A 521 36.37 -27.98 -23.29
CA ARG A 521 37.63 -27.32 -23.67
C ARG A 521 37.82 -25.91 -23.10
N THR A 522 38.91 -25.77 -22.36
CA THR A 522 39.44 -24.52 -21.82
C THR A 522 39.93 -23.58 -22.94
N MET A 523 39.83 -22.27 -22.73
CA MET A 523 40.64 -21.29 -23.46
C MET A 523 41.17 -20.19 -22.53
N THR A 524 42.34 -19.66 -22.87
CA THR A 524 43.26 -19.09 -21.87
C THR A 524 43.30 -17.56 -21.89
N ARG A 525 43.33 -16.97 -20.68
CA ARG A 525 43.62 -15.56 -20.39
C ARG A 525 44.92 -15.09 -21.06
N ARG A 526 44.90 -14.04 -21.88
CA ARG A 526 46.12 -13.39 -22.40
C ARG A 526 46.12 -11.88 -22.10
N ARG A 527 47.14 -11.42 -21.38
CA ARG A 527 47.48 -9.98 -21.23
C ARG A 527 48.18 -9.50 -22.50
N ILE A 528 47.95 -8.25 -22.89
CA ILE A 528 48.88 -7.43 -23.66
C ILE A 528 48.98 -6.08 -22.96
N GLY A 529 50.16 -5.47 -22.92
CA GLY A 529 50.36 -4.16 -22.32
C GLY A 529 51.68 -3.51 -22.77
N ALA A 530 51.56 -2.40 -23.48
CA ALA A 530 52.57 -1.38 -23.80
C ALA A 530 51.74 -0.11 -24.13
N ARG A 531 51.94 1.11 -23.61
CA ARG A 531 53.15 1.95 -23.40
C ARG A 531 53.96 2.22 -24.68
N GLY A 532 53.95 3.49 -25.12
CA GLY A 532 55.06 4.06 -25.88
C GLY A 532 54.71 4.77 -27.19
N GLN A 533 54.00 5.90 -27.14
CA GLN A 533 54.61 7.23 -27.29
C GLN A 533 53.66 8.30 -26.73
#